data_AF-A0A924A7D6-F1
#
_entry.id   AF-A0A924A7D6-F1
#
_cell.length_a   1.000
_cell.length_b   1.000
_cell.length_c   1.000
_cell.angle_alpha   90.00
_cell.angle_beta   90.00
_cell.angle_gamma   90.00
#
_symmetry.space_group_name_H-M   'P 1'
#
loop_
_entity.id
_entity.type
_entity.pdbx_description
1 polymer ?
#
loop_
_entity_poly.entity_id
_entity_poly.type
_entity_poly.pdbx_seq_one_letter_code
_entity_poly.pdbx_strand_id
1 'polypeptide(L)'
;MKMILSAIQGTLLSFSFSRNMQEAMMKYDFKIDAPRKNLMQLCFSPLAAWPFFIMLGMIYIDPTKYAFTLQRLLGENRSLGLFLLDGSLSAMLVTFGIFFISEWVFRKEYLLVGIVFYFLAKSDLHLHLATAAVLSVYLSRACYLFWLKNTLESRSRKIWTIATALNLIAVIVVVMASIYALDYLQANQYFSGSISANRFEFLTSMVVAFYAVPLLFLSAWGHFYVRRRVEPSFLPIYFSTSNWILLFNMSSYLQKLLLEKTSHVLAEHKKSVKQFNEIKDQSPGLGMNHLLTTLNKEISYLQVASSRLTID
;
A
#
# COMPACT_ATOMS: atom_id res chain seq x y z
N MET A 1 -26.93 7.22 10.10
CA MET A 1 -26.37 7.18 8.72
C MET A 1 -24.86 7.43 8.67
N LYS A 2 -24.32 8.55 9.20
CA LYS A 2 -22.85 8.81 9.27
C LYS A 2 -22.06 7.67 9.94
N MET A 3 -22.59 7.10 11.02
CA MET A 3 -21.96 6.02 11.78
C MET A 3 -21.93 4.67 11.05
N ILE A 4 -22.90 4.43 10.15
CA ILE A 4 -22.94 3.23 9.29
C ILE A 4 -21.99 3.42 8.11
N LEU A 5 -21.97 4.61 7.50
CA LEU A 5 -21.03 4.93 6.43
C LEU A 5 -19.58 4.90 6.92
N SER A 6 -19.30 5.42 8.13
CA SER A 6 -17.96 5.37 8.72
C SER A 6 -17.55 3.95 9.09
N ALA A 7 -18.49 3.13 9.58
CA ALA A 7 -18.25 1.71 9.83
C ALA A 7 -17.93 0.97 8.52
N ILE A 8 -18.75 1.13 7.47
CA ILE A 8 -18.51 0.51 6.15
C ILE A 8 -17.19 1.00 5.55
N GLN A 9 -16.89 2.29 5.64
CA GLN A 9 -15.62 2.86 5.17
C GLN A 9 -14.44 2.30 5.97
N GLY A 10 -14.56 2.19 7.29
CA GLY A 10 -13.55 1.57 8.15
C GLY A 10 -13.35 0.08 7.86
N THR A 11 -14.43 -0.63 7.55
CA THR A 11 -14.45 -2.04 7.16
C THR A 11 -13.90 -2.26 5.76
N LEU A 12 -14.11 -1.37 4.79
CA LEU A 12 -13.51 -1.47 3.45
C LEU A 12 -12.03 -1.08 3.47
N LEU A 13 -11.67 -0.02 4.20
CA LEU A 13 -10.27 0.32 4.49
C LEU A 13 -9.58 -0.85 5.22
N SER A 14 -10.37 -1.60 6.02
CA SER A 14 -10.23 -3.03 6.36
C SER A 14 -9.09 -3.81 5.74
N PHE A 15 -9.24 -3.85 4.43
CA PHE A 15 -8.80 -4.94 3.60
C PHE A 15 -7.91 -4.38 2.48
N SER A 16 -7.24 -3.26 2.75
CA SER A 16 -6.19 -2.77 1.87
C SER A 16 -4.88 -3.50 2.17
N PHE A 17 -4.25 -4.03 1.11
CA PHE A 17 -2.88 -4.56 1.14
C PHE A 17 -1.93 -3.63 1.89
N SER A 18 -1.89 -2.36 1.48
CA SER A 18 -0.96 -1.38 2.04
C SER A 18 -1.25 -1.08 3.51
N ARG A 19 -2.52 -1.05 3.91
CA ARG A 19 -2.88 -0.83 5.32
C ARG A 19 -2.47 -2.02 6.17
N ASN A 20 -2.70 -3.25 5.71
CA ASN A 20 -2.29 -4.45 6.45
C ASN A 20 -0.76 -4.50 6.63
N MET A 21 -0.01 -4.09 5.60
CA MET A 21 1.45 -3.92 5.66
C MET A 21 1.87 -2.87 6.71
N GLN A 22 1.19 -1.73 6.78
CA GLN A 22 1.45 -0.68 7.78
C GLN A 22 1.10 -1.15 9.20
N GLU A 23 -0.07 -1.76 9.40
CA GLU A 23 -0.51 -2.29 10.69
C GLU A 23 0.43 -3.39 11.21
N ALA A 24 0.94 -4.25 10.33
CA ALA A 24 1.93 -5.27 10.71
C ALA A 24 3.22 -4.64 11.27
N MET A 25 3.69 -3.55 10.67
CA MET A 25 4.86 -2.81 11.17
C MET A 25 4.57 -2.07 12.46
N MET A 26 3.38 -1.48 12.62
CA MET A 26 2.96 -0.88 13.89
C MET A 26 2.98 -1.91 15.01
N LYS A 27 2.36 -3.08 14.81
CA LYS A 27 2.36 -4.14 15.83
C LYS A 27 3.77 -4.64 16.14
N TYR A 28 4.64 -4.68 15.13
CA TYR A 28 6.06 -5.01 15.30
C TYR A 28 6.78 -4.00 16.20
N ASP A 29 6.61 -2.70 15.94
CA ASP A 29 7.27 -1.62 16.69
C ASP A 29 6.74 -1.49 18.13
N PHE A 30 5.43 -1.60 18.31
CA PHE A 30 4.78 -1.52 19.62
C PHE A 30 4.83 -2.83 20.43
N LYS A 31 5.46 -3.89 19.89
CA LYS A 31 5.57 -5.22 20.52
C LYS A 31 4.21 -5.74 21.03
N ILE A 32 3.15 -5.53 20.25
CA ILE A 32 1.79 -5.97 20.61
C ILE A 32 1.69 -7.50 20.57
N ASP A 33 2.48 -8.14 19.71
CA ASP A 33 2.45 -9.56 19.39
C ASP A 33 3.89 -10.08 19.23
N ALA A 34 4.04 -11.41 19.16
CA ALA A 34 5.33 -12.03 18.86
C ALA A 34 5.91 -11.49 17.54
N PRO A 35 7.21 -11.12 17.47
CA PRO A 35 7.82 -10.54 16.26
C PRO A 35 7.61 -11.38 15.00
N ARG A 36 7.65 -12.71 15.14
CA ARG A 36 7.39 -13.66 14.05
C ARG A 36 5.97 -13.52 13.48
N LYS A 37 4.96 -13.36 14.33
CA LYS A 37 3.56 -13.22 13.92
C LYS A 37 3.34 -11.93 13.13
N ASN A 38 3.90 -10.82 13.61
CA ASN A 38 3.82 -9.53 12.93
C ASN A 38 4.58 -9.53 11.60
N LEU A 39 5.74 -10.18 11.54
CA LEU A 39 6.48 -10.34 10.30
C LEU A 39 5.73 -11.23 9.29
N MET A 40 5.07 -12.29 9.75
CA MET A 40 4.21 -13.09 8.86
C MET A 40 3.01 -12.28 8.37
N GLN A 41 2.37 -11.48 9.22
CA GLN A 41 1.30 -10.56 8.79
C GLN A 41 1.80 -9.60 7.70
N LEU A 42 3.03 -9.08 7.82
CA LEU A 42 3.67 -8.25 6.79
C LEU A 42 3.82 -9.02 5.47
N CYS A 43 4.33 -10.26 5.53
CA CYS A 43 4.63 -11.05 4.33
C CYS A 43 3.36 -11.52 3.60
N PHE A 44 2.29 -11.81 4.33
CA PHE A 44 1.00 -12.23 3.79
C PHE A 44 0.04 -11.05 3.58
N SER A 45 0.51 -9.82 3.73
CA SER A 45 -0.33 -8.62 3.55
C SER A 45 -1.03 -8.51 2.19
N PRO A 46 -0.48 -8.99 1.04
CA PRO A 46 -1.19 -8.95 -0.24
C PRO A 46 -2.51 -9.73 -0.25
N LEU A 47 -2.65 -10.77 0.58
CA LEU A 47 -3.91 -11.53 0.69
C LEU A 47 -5.08 -10.69 1.23
N ALA A 48 -4.80 -9.56 1.87
CA ALA A 48 -5.86 -8.66 2.34
C ALA A 48 -6.68 -8.07 1.18
N ALA A 49 -6.16 -8.04 -0.05
CA ALA A 49 -6.84 -7.48 -1.21
C ALA A 49 -8.06 -8.30 -1.69
N TRP A 50 -8.44 -9.40 -1.03
CA TRP A 50 -9.57 -10.25 -1.46
C TRP A 50 -10.91 -9.50 -1.73
N PRO A 51 -11.33 -8.46 -0.97
CA PRO A 51 -12.59 -7.77 -1.27
C PRO A 51 -12.53 -6.95 -2.55
N PHE A 52 -11.33 -6.50 -2.93
CA PHE A 52 -11.15 -5.82 -4.20
C PHE A 52 -11.47 -6.75 -5.38
N PHE A 53 -11.08 -8.04 -5.29
CA PHE A 53 -11.47 -9.02 -6.30
C PHE A 53 -12.97 -9.31 -6.34
N ILE A 54 -13.66 -9.25 -5.19
CA ILE A 54 -15.13 -9.34 -5.16
C ILE A 54 -15.74 -8.14 -5.88
N MET A 55 -15.25 -6.93 -5.63
CA MET A 55 -15.70 -5.72 -6.33
C MET A 55 -15.50 -5.86 -7.85
N LEU A 56 -14.34 -6.38 -8.30
CA LEU A 56 -14.11 -6.66 -9.72
C LEU A 56 -15.11 -7.71 -10.25
N GLY A 57 -15.39 -8.77 -9.49
CA GLY A 57 -16.42 -9.76 -9.83
C GLY A 57 -17.82 -9.15 -9.98
N MET A 58 -18.19 -8.20 -9.11
CA MET A 58 -19.46 -7.47 -9.24
C MET A 58 -19.51 -6.63 -10.53
N ILE A 59 -18.42 -5.94 -10.88
CA ILE A 59 -18.33 -5.17 -12.14
C ILE A 59 -18.44 -6.11 -13.35
N TYR A 60 -17.85 -7.30 -13.29
CA TYR A 60 -17.90 -8.27 -14.39
C TYR A 60 -19.32 -8.78 -14.68
N ILE A 61 -20.08 -9.08 -13.62
CA ILE A 61 -21.42 -9.65 -13.67
C ILE A 61 -22.50 -8.57 -13.88
N ASP A 62 -22.16 -7.28 -13.77
CA ASP A 62 -23.10 -6.17 -13.91
C ASP A 62 -23.96 -6.30 -15.19
N PRO A 63 -25.27 -6.53 -15.07
CA PRO A 63 -26.15 -6.71 -16.22
C PRO A 63 -26.38 -5.39 -16.99
N THR A 64 -26.05 -4.25 -16.39
CA THR A 64 -26.25 -2.92 -16.98
C THR A 64 -25.04 -2.41 -17.77
N LYS A 65 -23.97 -3.20 -17.88
CA LYS A 65 -22.69 -2.79 -18.50
C LYS A 65 -22.80 -2.26 -19.93
N TYR A 66 -23.81 -2.67 -20.70
CA TYR A 66 -24.04 -2.18 -22.08
C TYR A 66 -25.12 -1.08 -22.18
N ALA A 67 -25.84 -0.78 -21.11
CA ALA A 67 -26.96 0.17 -21.13
C ALA A 67 -26.49 1.63 -21.00
N PHE A 68 -25.49 1.88 -20.15
CA PHE A 68 -25.00 3.22 -19.81
C PHE A 68 -23.55 3.42 -20.26
N THR A 69 -23.32 3.81 -21.51
CA THR A 69 -21.96 4.19 -21.96
C THR A 69 -21.73 5.69 -21.81
N LEU A 70 -20.50 6.09 -21.48
CA LEU A 70 -20.08 7.49 -21.39
C LEU A 70 -20.27 8.19 -22.74
N GLN A 71 -20.06 7.46 -23.85
CA GLN A 71 -20.35 7.96 -25.19
C GLN A 71 -21.82 8.35 -25.39
N ARG A 72 -22.78 7.55 -24.88
CA ARG A 72 -24.20 7.90 -24.93
C ARG A 72 -24.54 9.13 -24.08
N LEU A 73 -23.80 9.35 -22.99
CA LEU A 73 -24.06 10.44 -22.05
C LEU A 73 -23.39 11.77 -22.48
N LEU A 74 -22.21 11.71 -23.10
CA LEU A 74 -21.44 12.87 -23.55
C LEU A 74 -21.72 13.25 -25.01
N GLY A 75 -22.33 12.35 -25.80
CA GLY A 75 -22.53 12.50 -27.23
C GLY A 75 -21.33 12.03 -28.05
N GLU A 76 -21.59 11.48 -29.25
CA GLU A 76 -20.60 10.76 -30.08
C GLU A 76 -19.40 11.60 -30.56
N ASN A 77 -19.51 12.94 -30.55
CA ASN A 77 -18.52 13.85 -31.15
C ASN A 77 -17.66 14.64 -30.14
N ARG A 78 -17.52 14.19 -28.89
CA ARG A 78 -16.65 14.88 -27.91
C ARG A 78 -15.22 14.36 -27.92
N SER A 79 -14.25 15.28 -27.94
CA SER A 79 -12.80 15.01 -27.95
C SER A 79 -12.35 14.05 -26.84
N LEU A 80 -12.98 14.10 -25.66
CA LEU A 80 -12.67 13.22 -24.55
C LEU A 80 -13.10 11.77 -24.82
N GLY A 81 -14.24 11.54 -25.46
CA GLY A 81 -14.68 10.19 -25.84
C GLY A 81 -13.77 9.56 -26.90
N LEU A 82 -13.27 10.37 -27.84
CA LEU A 82 -12.29 9.94 -28.84
C LEU A 82 -10.93 9.62 -28.20
N PHE A 83 -10.47 10.45 -27.25
CA PHE A 83 -9.23 10.20 -26.52
C PHE A 83 -9.26 8.87 -25.74
N LEU A 84 -10.37 8.55 -25.07
CA LEU A 84 -10.47 7.30 -24.30
C LEU A 84 -10.48 6.04 -25.18
N LEU A 85 -10.74 6.18 -26.47
CA LEU A 85 -10.62 5.10 -27.45
C LEU A 85 -9.29 5.12 -28.22
N ASP A 86 -8.46 6.14 -28.02
CA ASP A 86 -7.15 6.24 -28.65
C ASP A 86 -6.12 5.38 -27.92
N GLY A 87 -5.73 4.28 -28.55
CA GLY A 87 -4.69 3.37 -28.06
C GLY A 87 -3.25 3.85 -28.32
N SER A 88 -3.04 5.07 -28.83
CA SER A 88 -1.72 5.59 -29.16
C SER A 88 -0.79 5.72 -27.94
N LEU A 89 0.52 5.63 -28.18
CA LEU A 89 1.53 5.72 -27.11
C LEU A 89 1.44 7.06 -26.34
N SER A 90 1.15 8.17 -27.02
CA SER A 90 0.99 9.48 -26.38
C SER A 90 -0.22 9.49 -25.44
N ALA A 91 -1.36 8.94 -25.85
CA ALA A 91 -2.55 8.82 -25.01
C ALA A 91 -2.30 7.89 -23.81
N MET A 92 -1.55 6.80 -23.99
CA MET A 92 -1.11 5.92 -22.90
C MET A 92 -0.23 6.65 -21.89
N LEU A 93 0.75 7.45 -22.34
CA LEU A 93 1.63 8.21 -21.45
C LEU A 93 0.87 9.28 -20.66
N VAL A 94 -0.07 9.98 -21.29
CA VAL A 94 -0.94 10.95 -20.61
C VAL A 94 -1.79 10.26 -19.56
N THR A 95 -2.44 9.15 -19.94
CA THR A 95 -3.28 8.36 -19.02
C THR A 95 -2.46 7.82 -17.84
N PHE A 96 -1.25 7.33 -18.11
CA PHE A 96 -0.30 6.90 -17.09
C PHE A 96 0.01 8.04 -16.12
N GLY A 97 0.35 9.23 -16.61
CA GLY A 97 0.66 10.39 -15.78
C GLY A 97 -0.52 10.82 -14.88
N ILE A 98 -1.72 10.87 -15.45
CA ILE A 98 -2.94 11.24 -14.71
C ILE A 98 -3.19 10.28 -13.56
N PHE A 99 -3.17 8.97 -13.81
CA PHE A 99 -3.44 7.96 -12.78
C PHE A 99 -2.30 7.84 -11.77
N PHE A 100 -1.05 8.01 -12.19
CA PHE A 100 0.11 8.05 -11.29
C PHE A 100 -0.02 9.18 -10.26
N ILE A 101 -0.28 10.41 -10.73
CA ILE A 101 -0.43 11.59 -9.88
C ILE A 101 -1.68 11.46 -9.00
N SER A 102 -2.79 10.98 -9.58
CA SER A 102 -4.03 10.77 -8.84
C SER A 102 -3.83 9.78 -7.69
N GLU A 103 -3.15 8.65 -7.91
CA GLU A 103 -2.86 7.72 -6.82
C GLU A 103 -1.88 8.32 -5.80
N TRP A 104 -0.89 9.08 -6.25
CA TRP A 104 0.08 9.73 -5.36
C TRP A 104 -0.59 10.69 -4.36
N VAL A 105 -1.58 11.45 -4.84
CA VAL A 105 -2.33 12.44 -4.05
C VAL A 105 -3.44 11.77 -3.24
N PHE A 106 -4.33 11.03 -3.89
CA PHE A 106 -5.57 10.54 -3.25
C PHE A 106 -5.37 9.24 -2.48
N ARG A 107 -4.40 8.41 -2.87
CA ARG A 107 -4.08 7.12 -2.22
C ARG A 107 -5.29 6.18 -2.16
N LYS A 108 -5.99 6.04 -3.28
CA LYS A 108 -7.24 5.27 -3.43
C LYS A 108 -7.10 4.22 -4.53
N GLU A 109 -6.05 3.41 -4.44
CA GLU A 109 -5.71 2.32 -5.36
C GLU A 109 -6.95 1.56 -5.87
N TYR A 110 -7.76 1.01 -4.96
CA TYR A 110 -8.92 0.18 -5.32
C TYR A 110 -10.01 0.96 -6.05
N LEU A 111 -10.20 2.23 -5.71
CA LEU A 111 -11.16 3.09 -6.39
C LEU A 111 -10.67 3.42 -7.81
N LEU A 112 -9.41 3.81 -7.95
CA LEU A 112 -8.84 4.17 -9.25
C LEU A 112 -8.81 2.97 -10.20
N VAL A 113 -8.35 1.81 -9.72
CA VAL A 113 -8.40 0.58 -10.53
C VAL A 113 -9.86 0.19 -10.80
N GLY A 114 -10.76 0.28 -9.82
CA GLY A 114 -12.18 0.03 -10.02
C GLY A 114 -12.81 0.91 -11.12
N ILE A 115 -12.46 2.19 -11.17
CA ILE A 115 -12.89 3.12 -12.23
C ILE A 115 -12.38 2.66 -13.60
N VAL A 116 -11.13 2.21 -13.70
CA VAL A 116 -10.57 1.67 -14.96
C VAL A 116 -11.35 0.44 -15.42
N PHE A 117 -11.61 -0.51 -14.52
CA PHE A 117 -12.40 -1.70 -14.83
C PHE A 117 -13.84 -1.37 -15.22
N TYR A 118 -14.45 -0.38 -14.56
CA TYR A 118 -15.78 0.08 -14.89
C TYR A 118 -15.86 0.63 -16.32
N PHE A 119 -14.94 1.52 -16.71
CA PHE A 119 -14.92 2.06 -18.08
C PHE A 119 -14.52 1.00 -19.12
N LEU A 120 -13.62 0.08 -18.77
CA LEU A 120 -13.27 -1.04 -19.65
C LEU A 120 -14.47 -1.98 -19.87
N ALA A 121 -15.23 -2.32 -18.82
CA ALA A 121 -16.41 -3.18 -18.91
C ALA A 121 -17.53 -2.57 -19.77
N LYS A 122 -17.64 -1.23 -19.76
CA LYS A 122 -18.54 -0.45 -20.61
C LYS A 122 -18.00 -0.18 -22.01
N SER A 123 -16.73 -0.53 -22.24
CA SER A 123 -16.03 -0.31 -23.49
C SER A 123 -15.86 1.15 -23.89
N ASP A 124 -15.91 2.02 -22.89
CA ASP A 124 -15.59 3.44 -23.01
C ASP A 124 -14.08 3.70 -22.86
N LEU A 125 -13.26 2.66 -22.69
CA LEU A 125 -11.81 2.76 -22.49
C LEU A 125 -11.05 1.71 -23.31
N HIS A 126 -10.05 2.17 -24.06
CA HIS A 126 -9.14 1.31 -24.81
C HIS A 126 -8.29 0.44 -23.88
N LEU A 127 -8.05 -0.84 -24.25
CA LEU A 127 -7.32 -1.79 -23.40
C LEU A 127 -5.89 -1.32 -23.06
N HIS A 128 -5.17 -0.73 -24.01
CA HIS A 128 -3.84 -0.15 -23.76
C HIS A 128 -3.88 0.98 -22.72
N LEU A 129 -4.89 1.86 -22.78
CA LEU A 129 -5.07 2.93 -21.79
C LEU A 129 -5.41 2.36 -20.43
N ALA A 130 -6.31 1.37 -20.38
CA ALA A 130 -6.64 0.66 -19.14
C ALA A 130 -5.41 0.00 -18.51
N THR A 131 -4.60 -0.66 -19.33
CA THR A 131 -3.33 -1.26 -18.90
C THR A 131 -2.40 -0.19 -18.34
N ALA A 132 -2.14 0.89 -19.08
CA ALA A 132 -1.29 1.99 -18.63
C ALA A 132 -1.79 2.62 -17.32
N ALA A 133 -3.10 2.83 -17.19
CA ALA A 133 -3.72 3.35 -15.97
C ALA A 133 -3.46 2.42 -14.77
N VAL A 134 -3.73 1.12 -14.89
CA VAL A 134 -3.51 0.17 -13.77
C VAL A 134 -2.03 0.07 -13.41
N LEU A 135 -1.13 -0.04 -14.39
CA LEU A 135 0.32 -0.06 -14.14
C LEU A 135 0.77 1.20 -13.36
N SER A 136 0.26 2.36 -13.75
CA SER A 136 0.63 3.64 -13.11
C SER A 136 0.18 3.75 -11.66
N VAL A 137 -1.02 3.22 -11.33
CA VAL A 137 -1.53 3.18 -9.95
C VAL A 137 -0.63 2.32 -9.07
N TYR A 138 -0.30 1.10 -9.50
CA TYR A 138 0.56 0.20 -8.71
C TYR A 138 1.99 0.73 -8.57
N LEU A 139 2.56 1.32 -9.62
CA LEU A 139 3.89 1.92 -9.55
C LEU A 139 3.91 3.12 -8.61
N SER A 140 2.93 4.02 -8.71
CA SER A 140 2.78 5.18 -7.81
C SER A 140 2.72 4.73 -6.34
N ARG A 141 1.93 3.68 -6.08
CA ARG A 141 1.82 3.09 -4.74
C ARG A 141 3.14 2.52 -4.23
N ALA A 142 3.84 1.73 -5.05
CA ALA A 142 5.12 1.15 -4.69
C ALA A 142 6.18 2.23 -4.39
N CYS A 143 6.26 3.26 -5.24
CA CYS A 143 7.13 4.40 -5.04
C CYS A 143 6.82 5.15 -3.73
N TYR A 144 5.54 5.37 -3.43
CA TYR A 144 5.11 6.01 -2.19
C TYR A 144 5.53 5.19 -0.96
N LEU A 145 5.26 3.89 -0.95
CA LEU A 145 5.67 3.00 0.15
C LEU A 145 7.19 2.96 0.33
N PHE A 146 7.95 2.95 -0.77
CA PHE A 146 9.40 3.00 -0.73
C PHE A 146 9.93 4.33 -0.19
N TRP A 147 9.34 5.46 -0.62
CA TRP A 147 9.71 6.79 -0.12
C TRP A 147 9.51 6.92 1.39
N LEU A 148 8.48 6.30 1.94
CA LEU A 148 8.18 6.29 3.39
C LEU A 148 9.30 5.68 4.25
N LYS A 149 10.25 4.92 3.69
CA LYS A 149 11.41 4.46 4.47
C LYS A 149 12.23 5.61 5.09
N ASN A 150 12.13 6.81 4.52
CA ASN A 150 12.87 7.99 4.97
C ASN A 150 12.32 8.58 6.26
N THR A 151 11.08 8.25 6.63
CA THR A 151 10.46 8.70 7.89
C THR A 151 10.59 7.67 9.01
N LEU A 152 11.14 6.49 8.72
CA LEU A 152 11.34 5.41 9.69
C LEU A 152 12.79 5.39 10.18
N GLU A 153 12.96 5.04 11.45
CA GLU A 153 14.26 4.85 12.06
C GLU A 153 14.45 3.40 12.51
N SER A 154 15.66 3.05 12.95
CA SER A 154 15.99 1.79 13.61
C SER A 154 15.82 0.49 12.78
N ARG A 155 15.46 -0.62 13.45
CA ARG A 155 15.25 -1.95 12.86
C ARG A 155 14.05 -1.98 11.91
N SER A 156 13.04 -1.18 12.20
CA SER A 156 11.80 -1.06 11.43
C SER A 156 12.06 -0.48 10.05
N ARG A 157 12.96 0.51 9.95
CA ARG A 157 13.47 1.01 8.67
C ARG A 157 14.10 -0.09 7.82
N LYS A 158 14.94 -0.96 8.42
CA LYS A 158 15.61 -2.06 7.68
C LYS A 158 14.59 -3.06 7.12
N ILE A 159 13.64 -3.50 7.95
CA ILE A 159 12.56 -4.41 7.56
C ILE A 159 11.71 -3.78 6.45
N TRP A 160 11.28 -2.53 6.65
CA TRP A 160 10.45 -1.81 5.68
C TRP A 160 11.16 -1.59 4.35
N THR A 161 12.44 -1.22 4.38
CA THR A 161 13.24 -0.98 3.16
C THR A 161 13.32 -2.24 2.32
N ILE A 162 13.58 -3.40 2.93
CA ILE A 162 13.66 -4.66 2.18
C ILE A 162 12.28 -5.05 1.64
N ALA A 163 11.23 -5.00 2.48
CA ALA A 163 9.88 -5.36 2.06
C ALA A 163 9.37 -4.48 0.90
N THR A 164 9.57 -3.16 0.99
CA THR A 164 9.16 -2.22 -0.07
C THR A 164 10.02 -2.31 -1.32
N ALA A 165 11.31 -2.64 -1.20
CA ALA A 165 12.16 -2.92 -2.36
C ALA A 165 11.71 -4.19 -3.10
N LEU A 166 11.38 -5.26 -2.37
CA LEU A 166 10.84 -6.50 -2.95
C LEU A 166 9.51 -6.24 -3.67
N ASN A 167 8.63 -5.44 -3.08
CA ASN A 167 7.37 -5.03 -3.72
C ASN A 167 7.63 -4.23 -5.02
N LEU A 168 8.58 -3.30 -5.01
CA LEU A 168 8.93 -2.52 -6.19
C LEU A 168 9.49 -3.40 -7.31
N ILE A 169 10.39 -4.34 -6.97
CA ILE A 169 10.92 -5.32 -7.93
C ILE A 169 9.78 -6.18 -8.49
N ALA A 170 8.89 -6.68 -7.63
CA ALA A 170 7.74 -7.47 -8.06
C ALA A 170 6.81 -6.68 -9.00
N VAL A 171 6.57 -5.40 -8.73
CA VAL A 171 5.81 -4.51 -9.62
C VAL A 171 6.49 -4.40 -10.99
N ILE A 172 7.81 -4.20 -11.04
CA ILE A 172 8.56 -4.13 -12.30
C ILE A 172 8.42 -5.45 -13.08
N VAL A 173 8.56 -6.59 -12.41
CA VAL A 173 8.41 -7.92 -13.04
C VAL A 173 7.00 -8.09 -13.63
N VAL A 174 5.95 -7.72 -12.88
CA VAL A 174 4.56 -7.82 -13.35
C VAL A 174 4.30 -6.87 -14.51
N VAL A 175 4.82 -5.64 -14.47
CA VAL A 175 4.72 -4.67 -15.58
C VAL A 175 5.31 -5.26 -16.86
N MET A 176 6.55 -5.76 -16.81
CA MET A 176 7.22 -6.32 -17.97
C MET A 176 6.48 -7.55 -18.52
N ALA A 177 6.05 -8.46 -17.63
CA ALA A 177 5.29 -9.64 -18.01
C ALA A 177 3.94 -9.28 -18.65
N SER A 178 3.25 -8.25 -18.13
CA SER A 178 1.94 -7.83 -18.63
C SER A 178 2.03 -7.14 -19.99
N ILE A 179 3.07 -6.31 -20.22
CA ILE A 179 3.31 -5.70 -21.53
C ILE A 179 3.63 -6.78 -22.57
N TYR A 180 4.53 -7.71 -22.24
CA TYR A 180 4.86 -8.83 -23.11
C TYR A 180 3.64 -9.71 -23.44
N ALA A 181 2.82 -10.02 -22.43
CA ALA A 181 1.59 -10.79 -22.62
C ALA A 181 0.57 -10.04 -23.49
N LEU A 182 0.45 -8.71 -23.32
CA LEU A 182 -0.44 -7.88 -24.13
C LEU A 182 -0.05 -7.92 -25.60
N ASP A 183 1.23 -7.70 -25.90
CA ASP A 183 1.77 -7.72 -27.27
C ASP A 183 1.58 -9.11 -27.91
N TYR A 184 1.90 -10.18 -27.16
CA TYR A 184 1.74 -11.55 -27.64
C TYR A 184 0.27 -11.90 -27.93
N LEU A 185 -0.66 -11.58 -27.02
CA LEU A 185 -2.09 -11.87 -27.20
C LEU A 185 -2.70 -11.07 -28.35
N GLN A 186 -2.24 -9.82 -28.54
CA GLN A 186 -2.67 -8.98 -29.65
C GLN A 186 -2.16 -9.50 -30.99
N ALA A 187 -0.89 -9.90 -31.08
CA ALA A 187 -0.33 -10.50 -32.29
C ALA A 187 -1.08 -11.78 -32.72
N ASN A 188 -1.60 -12.53 -31.74
CA ASN A 188 -2.39 -13.75 -31.96
C ASN A 188 -3.91 -13.50 -32.06
N GLN A 189 -4.35 -12.24 -32.17
CA GLN A 189 -5.76 -11.87 -32.38
C GLN A 189 -6.73 -12.35 -31.26
N TYR A 190 -6.24 -12.57 -30.04
CA TYR A 190 -7.07 -12.99 -28.90
C TYR A 190 -8.09 -11.94 -28.44
N PHE A 191 -7.87 -10.68 -28.82
CA PHE A 191 -8.81 -9.59 -28.58
C PHE A 191 -9.66 -9.39 -29.83
N SER A 192 -10.90 -9.91 -29.84
CA SER A 192 -11.81 -9.78 -30.98
C SER A 192 -12.44 -8.39 -31.07
N GLY A 193 -12.93 -8.04 -32.28
CA GLY A 193 -13.63 -6.79 -32.56
C GLY A 193 -14.97 -6.63 -31.82
N SER A 194 -15.52 -7.69 -31.24
CA SER A 194 -16.60 -7.59 -30.25
C SER A 194 -16.00 -7.18 -28.90
N ILE A 195 -15.60 -5.91 -28.82
CA ILE A 195 -15.60 -4.94 -27.72
C ILE A 195 -15.36 -5.39 -26.24
N SER A 196 -15.75 -6.60 -25.79
CA SER A 196 -15.66 -7.07 -24.40
C SER A 196 -15.01 -8.45 -24.17
N ALA A 197 -14.83 -9.29 -25.20
CA ALA A 197 -14.29 -10.64 -24.98
C ALA A 197 -12.80 -10.61 -24.59
N ASN A 198 -12.42 -11.29 -23.51
CA ASN A 198 -11.05 -11.51 -23.01
C ASN A 198 -10.31 -10.28 -22.45
N ARG A 199 -10.78 -9.05 -22.70
CA ARG A 199 -10.13 -7.81 -22.24
C ARG A 199 -10.21 -7.65 -20.71
N PHE A 200 -11.39 -7.95 -20.15
CA PHE A 200 -11.60 -7.89 -18.71
C PHE A 200 -10.79 -8.96 -18.01
N GLU A 201 -10.83 -10.19 -18.54
CA GLU A 201 -10.10 -11.36 -18.05
C GLU A 201 -8.59 -11.10 -18.05
N PHE A 202 -8.07 -10.52 -19.13
CA PHE A 202 -6.68 -10.09 -19.21
C PHE A 202 -6.34 -9.10 -18.10
N LEU A 203 -7.11 -8.01 -17.95
CA LEU A 203 -6.81 -6.99 -16.94
C LEU A 203 -6.95 -7.55 -15.51
N THR A 204 -7.94 -8.41 -15.26
CA THR A 204 -8.08 -9.13 -13.98
C THR A 204 -6.87 -10.02 -13.72
N SER A 205 -6.39 -10.77 -14.70
CA SER A 205 -5.20 -11.62 -14.55
C SER A 205 -3.94 -10.80 -14.20
N MET A 206 -3.80 -9.63 -14.83
CA MET A 206 -2.72 -8.68 -14.52
C MET A 206 -2.83 -8.17 -13.08
N VAL A 207 -4.03 -7.77 -12.64
CA VAL A 207 -4.28 -7.36 -11.25
C VAL A 207 -3.98 -8.49 -10.26
N VAL A 208 -4.38 -9.73 -10.57
CA VAL A 208 -4.03 -10.89 -9.73
C VAL A 208 -2.51 -11.03 -9.61
N ALA A 209 -1.77 -10.88 -10.72
CA ALA A 209 -0.31 -10.93 -10.71
C ALA A 209 0.30 -9.83 -9.82
N PHE A 210 -0.29 -8.62 -9.79
CA PHE A 210 0.14 -7.52 -8.92
C PHE A 210 0.05 -7.82 -7.43
N TYR A 211 -0.74 -8.81 -6.99
CA TYR A 211 -0.76 -9.24 -5.59
C TYR A 211 -0.06 -10.58 -5.37
N ALA A 212 -0.13 -11.49 -6.35
CA ALA A 212 0.47 -12.83 -6.26
C ALA A 212 2.00 -12.77 -6.30
N VAL A 213 2.59 -11.98 -7.21
CA VAL A 213 4.06 -11.91 -7.32
C VAL A 213 4.69 -11.28 -6.09
N PRO A 214 4.22 -10.13 -5.56
CA PRO A 214 4.73 -9.61 -4.29
C PRO A 214 4.56 -10.58 -3.12
N LEU A 215 3.44 -11.31 -3.05
CA LEU A 215 3.23 -12.34 -2.03
C LEU A 215 4.32 -13.41 -2.07
N LEU A 216 4.71 -13.89 -3.24
CA LEU A 216 5.78 -14.88 -3.40
C LEU A 216 7.13 -14.31 -2.94
N PHE A 217 7.48 -13.10 -3.37
CA PHE A 217 8.75 -12.46 -3.00
C PHE A 217 8.84 -12.19 -1.49
N LEU A 218 7.77 -11.64 -0.90
CA LEU A 218 7.72 -11.33 0.54
C LEU A 218 7.69 -12.60 1.39
N SER A 219 6.91 -13.62 1.02
CA SER A 219 6.84 -14.88 1.76
C SER A 219 8.16 -15.64 1.72
N ALA A 220 8.83 -15.71 0.56
CA ALA A 220 10.15 -16.30 0.43
C ALA A 220 11.17 -15.58 1.32
N TRP A 221 11.22 -14.25 1.25
CA TRP A 221 12.10 -13.46 2.11
C TRP A 221 11.80 -13.63 3.60
N GLY A 222 10.53 -13.55 3.99
CA GLY A 222 10.08 -13.70 5.38
C GLY A 222 10.45 -15.05 5.97
N HIS A 223 10.35 -16.12 5.19
CA HIS A 223 10.76 -17.46 5.59
C HIS A 223 12.24 -17.53 6.00
N PHE A 224 13.14 -16.94 5.19
CA PHE A 224 14.56 -16.90 5.52
C PHE A 224 14.90 -15.90 6.62
N TYR A 225 14.20 -14.77 6.68
CA TYR A 225 14.44 -13.75 7.70
C TYR A 225 14.14 -14.27 9.11
N VAL A 226 13.04 -15.03 9.30
CA VAL A 226 12.70 -15.62 10.61
C VAL A 226 13.74 -16.64 11.08
N ARG A 227 14.43 -17.31 10.17
CA ARG A 227 15.46 -18.31 10.50
C ARG A 227 16.80 -17.70 10.94
N ARG A 228 17.00 -16.40 10.75
CA ARG A 228 18.22 -15.71 11.23
C ARG A 228 18.20 -15.63 12.76
N ARG A 229 19.26 -16.11 13.40
CA ARG A 229 19.48 -15.84 14.83
C ARG A 229 19.71 -14.34 15.02
N VAL A 230 18.98 -13.73 15.94
CA VAL A 230 19.15 -12.32 16.29
C VAL A 230 20.40 -12.22 17.17
N GLU A 231 21.43 -11.55 16.67
CA GLU A 231 22.61 -11.23 17.50
C GLU A 231 22.17 -10.33 18.68
N PRO A 232 22.57 -10.66 19.92
CA PRO A 232 22.17 -9.91 21.12
C PRO A 232 22.82 -8.52 21.23
N SER A 233 23.73 -8.17 20.31
CA SER A 233 24.58 -6.97 20.37
C SER A 233 23.90 -5.66 19.98
N PHE A 234 22.71 -5.69 19.38
CA PHE A 234 21.97 -4.47 19.06
C PHE A 234 20.95 -4.20 20.16
N LEU A 235 21.24 -3.23 21.03
CA LEU A 235 20.20 -2.50 21.78
C LEU A 235 19.10 -2.16 20.76
N PRO A 236 17.91 -2.76 20.85
CA PRO A 236 16.90 -2.55 19.84
C PRO A 236 16.22 -1.24 20.19
N ILE A 237 16.82 -0.14 19.74
CA ILE A 237 16.26 1.17 19.99
C ILE A 237 15.17 1.40 18.95
N TYR A 238 13.90 1.28 19.35
CA TYR A 238 12.74 1.48 18.49
C TYR A 238 12.36 2.96 18.54
N PHE A 239 12.51 3.69 17.43
CA PHE A 239 12.31 5.15 17.37
C PHE A 239 11.21 5.58 16.39
N SER A 240 10.57 4.64 15.70
CA SER A 240 9.58 4.94 14.66
C SER A 240 8.13 4.91 15.15
N THR A 241 7.90 4.71 16.44
CA THR A 241 6.56 4.45 16.99
C THR A 241 5.60 5.62 16.81
N SER A 242 6.06 6.85 17.01
CA SER A 242 5.24 8.06 16.83
C SER A 242 4.88 8.31 15.37
N ASN A 243 5.86 8.16 14.46
CA ASN A 243 5.69 8.40 13.03
C ASN A 243 4.65 7.47 12.42
N TRP A 244 4.54 6.22 12.89
CA TRP A 244 3.49 5.33 12.44
C TRP A 244 2.09 5.85 12.77
N ILE A 245 1.87 6.33 14.00
CA ILE A 245 0.56 6.86 14.42
C ILE A 245 0.24 8.17 13.70
N LEU A 246 1.23 9.04 13.52
CA LEU A 246 1.03 10.36 12.93
C LEU A 246 0.74 10.32 11.42
N LEU A 247 1.26 9.31 10.70
CA LEU A 247 1.21 9.25 9.24
C LEU A 247 0.10 8.37 8.68
N PHE A 248 -0.38 7.38 9.44
CA PHE A 248 -1.24 6.34 8.89
C PHE A 248 -2.54 6.17 9.65
N ASN A 249 -3.60 5.99 8.87
CA ASN A 249 -4.88 5.55 9.40
C ASN A 249 -4.79 4.07 9.75
N MET A 250 -5.40 3.71 10.87
CA MET A 250 -5.41 2.36 11.40
C MET A 250 -6.84 1.90 11.67
N SER A 251 -7.04 0.60 11.81
CA SER A 251 -8.31 0.06 12.29
C SER A 251 -8.61 0.54 13.71
N SER A 252 -9.89 0.71 14.02
CA SER A 252 -10.36 1.08 15.38
C SER A 252 -9.90 0.07 16.44
N TYR A 253 -9.79 -1.21 16.07
CA TYR A 253 -9.22 -2.25 16.93
C TYR A 253 -7.74 -1.99 17.26
N LEU A 254 -6.91 -1.70 16.25
CA LEU A 254 -5.50 -1.40 16.47
C LEU A 254 -5.31 -0.09 17.24
N GLN A 255 -6.16 0.91 16.99
CA GLN A 255 -6.17 2.17 17.72
C GLN A 255 -6.35 1.95 19.23
N LYS A 256 -7.32 1.12 19.64
CA LYS A 256 -7.54 0.75 21.04
C LYS A 256 -6.34 0.04 21.66
N LEU A 257 -5.78 -0.95 20.95
CA LEU A 257 -4.59 -1.67 21.42
C LEU A 257 -3.37 -0.75 21.57
N LEU A 258 -3.16 0.17 20.63
CA LEU A 258 -2.07 1.13 20.68
C LEU A 258 -2.27 2.15 21.81
N LEU A 259 -3.51 2.55 22.09
CA LEU A 259 -3.82 3.46 23.21
C LEU A 259 -3.45 2.83 24.56
N GLU A 260 -3.70 1.53 24.74
CA GLU A 260 -3.28 0.81 25.95
C GLU A 260 -1.74 0.70 26.04
N LYS A 261 -1.08 0.37 24.93
CA LYS A 261 0.38 0.15 24.88
C LYS A 261 1.23 1.42 24.88
N THR A 262 0.71 2.54 24.37
CA THR A 262 1.46 3.80 24.26
C THR A 262 1.92 4.31 25.62
N SER A 263 1.09 4.16 26.67
CA SER A 263 1.44 4.54 28.05
C SER A 263 2.68 3.80 28.56
N HIS A 264 2.75 2.48 28.33
CA HIS A 264 3.86 1.62 28.71
C HIS A 264 5.14 1.97 27.92
N VAL A 265 5.02 2.14 26.60
CA VAL A 265 6.14 2.51 25.72
C VAL A 265 6.72 3.88 26.14
N LEU A 266 5.85 4.85 26.45
CA LEU A 266 6.27 6.17 26.91
C LEU A 266 7.01 6.10 28.26
N ALA A 267 6.59 5.22 29.17
CA ALA A 267 7.29 4.98 30.43
C ALA A 267 8.67 4.33 30.21
N GLU A 268 8.77 3.35 29.30
CA GLU A 268 10.05 2.73 28.92
C GLU A 268 11.00 3.77 28.31
N HIS A 269 10.54 4.59 27.36
CA HIS A 269 11.37 5.64 26.75
C HIS A 269 11.86 6.66 27.79
N LYS A 270 11.00 7.09 28.72
CA LYS A 270 11.41 7.98 29.82
C LYS A 270 12.44 7.32 30.73
N LYS A 271 12.32 6.03 31.01
CA LYS A 271 13.31 5.26 31.78
C LYS A 271 14.64 5.18 31.04
N SER A 272 14.62 4.88 29.73
CA SER A 272 15.82 4.86 28.90
C SER A 272 16.51 6.22 28.84
N VAL A 273 15.76 7.33 28.73
CA VAL A 273 16.35 8.68 28.77
C VAL A 273 17.06 8.95 30.11
N LYS A 274 16.44 8.57 31.24
CA LYS A 274 17.07 8.70 32.56
C LYS A 274 18.39 7.92 32.64
N GLN A 275 18.39 6.66 32.21
CA GLN A 275 19.59 5.82 32.17
C GLN A 275 20.67 6.38 31.23
N PHE A 276 20.29 6.90 30.06
CA PHE A 276 21.24 7.52 29.13
C PHE A 276 21.84 8.82 29.66
N ASN A 277 21.08 9.62 30.41
CA ASN A 277 21.61 10.81 31.08
C ASN A 277 22.62 10.41 32.17
N GLU A 278 22.32 9.41 32.99
CA GLU A 278 23.24 8.89 34.01
C GLU A 278 24.57 8.40 33.41
N ILE A 279 24.53 7.71 32.26
CA ILE A 279 25.76 7.24 31.57
C ILE A 279 26.49 8.39 30.88
N LYS A 280 25.77 9.38 30.32
CA LYS A 280 26.37 10.57 29.72
C LYS A 280 27.17 11.38 30.75
N ASP A 281 26.64 11.49 31.98
CA ASP A 281 27.31 12.18 33.08
C ASP A 281 28.58 11.43 33.53
N GLN A 282 28.66 10.12 33.26
CA GLN A 282 29.82 9.27 33.56
C GLN A 282 30.86 9.20 32.41
N SER A 283 30.45 9.36 31.15
CA SER A 283 31.37 9.40 30.00
C SER A 283 30.77 10.21 28.83
N PRO A 284 31.26 11.43 28.53
CA PRO A 284 30.74 12.25 27.44
C PRO A 284 31.27 11.75 26.08
N GLY A 285 30.54 10.84 25.44
CA GLY A 285 30.81 10.38 24.07
C GLY A 285 30.03 11.15 22.99
N LEU A 286 30.65 11.42 21.84
CA LEU A 286 30.07 12.21 20.72
C LEU A 286 28.80 11.58 20.08
N GLY A 287 28.50 10.30 20.34
CA GLY A 287 27.29 9.62 19.87
C GLY A 287 26.08 9.69 20.81
N MET A 288 26.29 9.98 22.11
CA MET A 288 25.20 9.98 23.11
C MET A 288 24.25 11.18 22.96
N ASN A 289 24.76 12.34 22.57
CA ASN A 289 23.95 13.54 22.38
C ASN A 289 22.94 13.37 21.23
N HIS A 290 23.33 12.68 20.15
CA HIS A 290 22.42 12.38 19.05
C HIS A 290 21.31 11.41 19.51
N LEU A 291 21.66 10.34 20.24
CA LEU A 291 20.67 9.38 20.74
C LEU A 291 19.68 10.02 21.73
N LEU A 292 20.16 10.86 22.63
CA LEU A 292 19.32 11.59 23.58
C LEU A 292 18.38 12.59 22.89
N THR A 293 18.85 13.31 21.87
CA THR A 293 18.00 14.22 21.11
C THR A 293 16.93 13.47 20.32
N THR A 294 17.25 12.33 19.70
CA THR A 294 16.26 11.46 19.04
C THR A 294 15.24 10.90 20.04
N LEU A 295 15.69 10.39 21.20
CA LEU A 295 14.80 9.89 22.25
C LEU A 295 13.82 10.95 22.76
N ASN A 296 14.31 12.16 23.04
CA ASN A 296 13.49 13.25 23.53
C ASN A 296 12.46 13.71 22.49
N LYS A 297 12.85 13.76 21.21
CA LYS A 297 11.90 14.01 20.11
C LYS A 297 10.84 12.91 20.00
N GLU A 298 11.22 11.65 20.17
CA GLU A 298 10.26 10.55 20.10
C GLU A 298 9.26 10.59 21.25
N ILE A 299 9.68 10.98 22.47
CA ILE A 299 8.75 11.18 23.60
C ILE A 299 7.74 12.29 23.28
N SER A 300 8.19 13.43 22.76
CA SER A 300 7.27 14.53 22.45
C SER A 300 6.31 14.17 21.31
N TYR A 301 6.80 13.48 20.28
CA TYR A 301 5.94 13.02 19.19
C TYR A 301 4.98 11.91 19.63
N LEU A 302 5.39 10.99 20.50
CA LEU A 302 4.48 9.98 21.06
C LEU A 302 3.35 10.61 21.90
N GLN A 303 3.61 11.70 22.62
CA GLN A 303 2.58 12.45 23.34
C GLN A 303 1.57 13.10 22.39
N VAL A 304 2.04 13.69 21.28
CA VAL A 304 1.17 14.25 20.24
C VAL A 304 0.43 13.13 19.49
N ALA A 305 1.07 11.99 19.27
CA ALA A 305 0.47 10.85 18.62
C ALA A 305 -0.63 10.22 19.49
N SER A 306 -0.41 10.09 20.79
CA SER A 306 -1.40 9.51 21.71
C SER A 306 -2.68 10.32 21.77
N SER A 307 -2.61 11.66 21.65
CA SER A 307 -3.81 12.49 21.59
C SER A 307 -4.63 12.28 20.31
N ARG A 308 -4.01 11.84 19.20
CA ARG A 308 -4.75 11.43 17.99
C ARG A 308 -5.46 10.10 18.15
N LEU A 309 -4.97 9.21 19.01
CA LEU A 309 -5.62 7.92 19.27
C LEU A 309 -6.90 8.06 20.11
N THR A 310 -7.06 9.18 20.83
CA THR A 310 -8.22 9.45 21.71
C THR A 310 -9.37 10.20 21.03
N ILE A 311 -9.21 10.64 19.78
CA ILE A 311 -10.24 11.41 19.06
C ILE A 311 -11.07 10.41 18.22
N ASP A 312 -12.34 10.24 18.61
CA ASP A 312 -13.38 9.53 17.86
C ASP A 312 -14.01 10.40 16.75
#